data_AF-A0A497AIT2-F1
#
_entry.id   AF-A0A497AIT2-F1
#
_cell.length_a   1.000
_cell.length_b   1.000
_cell.length_c   1.000
_cell.angle_alpha   90.00
_cell.angle_beta   90.00
_cell.angle_gamma   90.00
#
_symmetry.space_group_name_H-M   'P 1'
#
loop_
_entity.id
_entity.type
_entity.pdbx_description
1 polymer ?
#
loop_
_entity_poly.entity_id
_entity_poly.type
_entity_poly.pdbx_seq_one_letter_code
_entity_poly.pdbx_strand_id
1 'polypeptide(L)'
;MAVRDIVPYLENEAALRKKSEPVSRVTRRVKKLVRDLKDTLNDPHTEGIGLAAPQINVHSRVVVVRLGGGGDGENEPGPPLALIDPQVIEARNEERDFDGCLSFPGLYAETVRPHYLRVTGLDEAGNPFDRVFEGFDAVVVHHEVDHLDGVLFIDRVESLEDLYRMREDENGKVVWSTAVTHQSLVQVLAETRLAANVEPEMRRDIDGGDAPAGDRELSCVSVVASPAHMETPA
;
A
#
# COMPACT_ATOMS: atom_id res chain seq x y z
N MET A 1 1.84 -20.97 -10.26
CA MET A 1 2.38 -19.81 -9.55
C MET A 1 2.72 -18.77 -10.60
N ALA A 2 2.34 -17.52 -10.41
CA ALA A 2 2.70 -16.42 -11.30
C ALA A 2 2.66 -15.09 -10.53
N VAL A 3 3.84 -14.64 -10.09
CA VAL A 3 4.06 -13.26 -9.63
C VAL A 3 3.79 -12.32 -10.79
N ARG A 4 3.09 -11.21 -10.53
CA ARG A 4 2.68 -10.22 -11.53
C ARG A 4 3.33 -8.88 -11.22
N ASP A 5 3.63 -8.11 -12.28
CA ASP A 5 4.12 -6.75 -12.12
C ASP A 5 3.03 -5.86 -11.51
N ILE A 6 3.41 -5.11 -10.48
CA ILE A 6 2.57 -4.09 -9.87
C ILE A 6 2.71 -2.81 -10.71
N VAL A 7 1.58 -2.27 -11.15
CA VAL A 7 1.48 -1.07 -11.98
C VAL A 7 1.88 0.16 -11.14
N PRO A 8 2.98 0.84 -11.49
CA PRO A 8 3.32 2.11 -10.86
C PRO A 8 2.42 3.23 -11.37
N TYR A 9 2.05 4.17 -10.50
CA TYR A 9 1.15 5.27 -10.84
C TYR A 9 1.60 6.08 -12.06
N LEU A 10 2.90 6.40 -12.14
CA LEU A 10 3.45 7.15 -13.25
C LEU A 10 3.38 6.43 -14.61
N GLU A 11 3.30 5.10 -14.59
CA GLU A 11 3.26 4.33 -15.84
C GLU A 11 1.84 4.21 -16.38
N ASN A 12 0.85 4.08 -15.50
CA ASN A 12 -0.54 3.91 -15.92
C ASN A 12 -1.56 4.34 -14.86
N GLU A 13 -1.59 5.64 -14.57
CA GLU A 13 -2.60 6.29 -13.73
C GLU A 13 -4.02 5.90 -14.15
N ALA A 14 -4.30 5.93 -15.46
CA ALA A 14 -5.64 5.66 -15.99
C ALA A 14 -6.15 4.26 -15.64
N ALA A 15 -5.27 3.26 -15.57
CA ALA A 15 -5.62 1.92 -15.10
C ALA A 15 -5.93 1.92 -13.59
N LEU A 16 -5.10 2.53 -12.76
CA LEU A 16 -5.31 2.57 -11.30
C LEU A 16 -6.57 3.35 -10.91
N ARG A 17 -6.96 4.35 -11.72
CA ARG A 17 -8.19 5.16 -11.56
C ARG A 17 -9.45 4.47 -12.10
N LYS A 18 -9.31 3.37 -12.84
CA LYS A 18 -10.46 2.70 -13.47
C LYS A 18 -11.18 1.81 -12.45
N LYS A 19 -12.47 2.10 -12.26
CA LYS A 19 -13.38 1.29 -11.44
C LYS A 19 -13.40 -0.17 -11.89
N SER A 20 -13.35 -1.05 -10.90
CA SER A 20 -13.36 -2.50 -11.09
C SER A 20 -14.76 -3.05 -11.29
N GLU A 21 -14.87 -4.01 -12.20
CA GLU A 21 -16.14 -4.68 -12.47
C GLU A 21 -16.45 -5.75 -11.41
N PRO A 22 -17.73 -5.91 -11.01
CA PRO A 22 -18.15 -6.98 -10.12
C PRO A 22 -17.85 -8.37 -10.71
N VAL A 23 -17.50 -9.31 -9.83
CA VAL A 23 -17.17 -10.69 -10.19
C VAL A 23 -18.41 -11.57 -10.28
N SER A 24 -19.44 -11.32 -9.46
CA SER A 24 -20.73 -12.02 -9.32
C SER A 24 -20.66 -13.48 -8.83
N ARG A 25 -19.66 -14.26 -9.28
CA ARG A 25 -19.43 -15.65 -8.83
C ARG A 25 -17.96 -16.01 -8.89
N VAL A 26 -17.49 -16.77 -7.90
CA VAL A 26 -16.12 -17.29 -7.85
C VAL A 26 -15.92 -18.42 -8.87
N THR A 27 -15.51 -18.04 -10.08
CA THR A 27 -15.17 -18.97 -11.16
C THR A 27 -13.71 -19.44 -11.08
N ARG A 28 -13.31 -20.39 -11.93
CA ARG A 28 -11.89 -20.79 -12.07
C ARG A 28 -10.96 -19.60 -12.40
N ARG A 29 -11.45 -18.62 -13.18
CA ARG A 29 -10.70 -17.41 -13.51
C ARG A 29 -10.45 -16.55 -12.27
N VAL A 30 -11.45 -16.43 -11.41
CA VAL A 30 -11.36 -15.68 -10.14
C VAL A 30 -10.40 -16.37 -9.19
N LYS A 31 -10.50 -17.69 -9.04
CA LYS A 31 -9.55 -18.46 -8.21
C LYS A 31 -8.11 -18.33 -8.71
N LYS A 32 -7.91 -18.27 -10.04
CA LYS A 32 -6.59 -17.97 -10.61
C LYS A 32 -6.14 -16.55 -10.27
N LEU A 33 -7.01 -15.55 -10.40
CA LEU A 33 -6.69 -14.16 -10.04
C LEU A 33 -6.30 -14.03 -8.56
N VAL A 34 -7.07 -14.63 -7.65
CA VAL A 34 -6.74 -14.67 -6.22
C VAL A 34 -5.36 -15.29 -6.01
N ARG A 35 -5.04 -16.40 -6.69
CA ARG A 35 -3.71 -17.00 -6.60
C ARG A 35 -2.61 -16.08 -7.12
N ASP A 36 -2.79 -15.48 -8.28
CA ASP A 36 -1.81 -14.54 -8.86
C ASP A 36 -1.56 -13.36 -7.88
N LEU A 37 -2.62 -12.83 -7.23
CA LEU A 37 -2.51 -11.78 -6.22
C LEU A 37 -1.76 -12.25 -4.96
N LYS A 38 -2.11 -13.41 -4.43
CA LYS A 38 -1.41 -13.99 -3.27
C LYS A 38 0.05 -14.30 -3.57
N ASP A 39 0.35 -14.86 -4.75
CA ASP A 39 1.71 -15.13 -5.19
C ASP A 39 2.51 -13.83 -5.26
N THR A 40 1.91 -12.75 -5.78
CA THR A 40 2.55 -11.43 -5.88
C THR A 40 2.77 -10.81 -4.50
N LEU A 41 1.79 -10.85 -3.60
CA LEU A 41 1.92 -10.33 -2.23
C LEU A 41 2.84 -11.18 -1.33
N ASN A 42 3.12 -12.43 -1.71
CA ASN A 42 4.09 -13.30 -1.02
C ASN A 42 5.50 -13.20 -1.64
N ASP A 43 5.68 -12.44 -2.72
CA ASP A 43 6.98 -12.30 -3.34
C ASP A 43 7.93 -11.59 -2.36
N PRO A 44 9.15 -12.11 -2.11
CA PRO A 44 10.09 -11.52 -1.16
C PRO A 44 10.51 -10.08 -1.48
N HIS A 45 10.32 -9.61 -2.71
CA HIS A 45 10.60 -8.24 -3.12
C HIS A 45 9.38 -7.32 -2.98
N THR A 46 8.23 -7.85 -2.54
CA THR A 46 7.00 -7.09 -2.30
C THR A 46 6.78 -6.92 -0.80
N GLU A 47 7.11 -5.74 -0.30
CA GLU A 47 6.97 -5.39 1.13
C GLU A 47 5.56 -4.86 1.43
N GLY A 48 4.50 -5.60 1.09
CA GLY A 48 3.11 -5.17 1.26
C GLY A 48 2.30 -6.04 2.20
N ILE A 49 1.26 -5.46 2.82
CA ILE A 49 0.24 -6.22 3.57
C ILE A 49 -1.12 -6.29 2.85
N GLY A 50 -1.25 -5.64 1.70
CA GLY A 50 -2.44 -5.68 0.85
C GLY A 50 -2.10 -5.58 -0.63
N LEU A 51 -2.98 -6.13 -1.48
CA LEU A 51 -2.90 -5.99 -2.94
C LEU A 51 -4.29 -6.14 -3.60
N ALA A 52 -4.64 -5.19 -4.45
CA ALA A 52 -5.86 -5.17 -5.24
C ALA A 52 -5.62 -5.58 -6.70
N ALA A 53 -6.60 -6.26 -7.33
CA ALA A 53 -6.51 -6.66 -8.73
C ALA A 53 -6.17 -5.52 -9.73
N PRO A 54 -6.67 -4.28 -9.57
CA PRO A 54 -6.27 -3.16 -10.43
C PRO A 54 -4.77 -2.86 -10.42
N GLN A 55 -4.08 -3.12 -9.31
CA GLN A 55 -2.64 -2.90 -9.19
C GLN A 55 -1.83 -3.88 -10.03
N ILE A 56 -2.41 -5.01 -10.46
CA ILE A 56 -1.80 -5.92 -11.47
C ILE A 56 -2.50 -5.80 -12.83
N ASN A 57 -3.12 -4.64 -13.10
CA ASN A 57 -3.85 -4.31 -14.33
C ASN A 57 -5.05 -5.23 -14.63
N VAL A 58 -5.74 -5.72 -13.60
CA VAL A 58 -6.96 -6.52 -13.72
C VAL A 58 -8.13 -5.84 -13.00
N HIS A 59 -9.05 -5.24 -13.76
CA HIS A 59 -10.21 -4.50 -13.20
C HIS A 59 -11.35 -5.44 -12.80
N SER A 60 -11.15 -6.21 -11.73
CA SER A 60 -12.16 -7.05 -11.10
C SER A 60 -12.14 -6.78 -9.60
N ARG A 61 -13.31 -6.78 -8.95
CA ARG A 61 -13.43 -6.50 -7.51
C ARG A 61 -12.87 -7.64 -6.65
N VAL A 62 -11.55 -7.78 -6.60
CA VAL A 62 -10.84 -8.80 -5.83
C VAL A 62 -9.62 -8.16 -5.19
N VAL A 63 -9.49 -8.36 -3.88
CA VAL A 63 -8.34 -7.91 -3.09
C VAL A 63 -7.82 -9.04 -2.23
N VAL A 64 -6.54 -8.97 -1.86
CA VAL A 64 -5.94 -9.82 -0.84
C VAL A 64 -5.31 -8.95 0.24
N VAL A 65 -5.50 -9.33 1.50
CA VAL A 65 -4.99 -8.59 2.66
C VAL A 65 -4.38 -9.55 3.67
N ARG A 66 -3.34 -9.14 4.37
CA ARG A 66 -2.88 -9.81 5.59
C ARG A 66 -3.41 -9.06 6.80
N LEU A 67 -3.87 -9.82 7.79
CA LEU A 67 -4.48 -9.29 9.00
C LEU A 67 -3.61 -9.62 10.20
N GLY A 68 -3.72 -8.82 11.26
CA GLY A 68 -3.00 -9.03 12.51
C GLY A 68 -1.51 -8.73 12.43
N GLY A 69 -1.06 -8.10 11.34
CA GLY A 69 0.20 -7.37 11.33
C GLY A 69 -0.01 -6.15 12.22
N GLY A 70 0.43 -6.24 13.47
CA GLY A 70 0.41 -5.11 14.38
C GLY A 70 1.15 -3.95 13.76
N GLY A 71 0.65 -2.74 13.99
CA GLY A 71 1.27 -1.57 13.40
C GLY A 71 2.71 -1.34 13.88
N ASP A 72 2.98 -1.79 15.09
CA ASP A 72 4.27 -1.80 15.78
C ASP A 72 5.31 -2.76 15.20
N GLY A 73 4.95 -3.61 14.23
CA GLY A 73 5.86 -4.63 13.68
C GLY A 73 6.17 -5.76 14.67
N GLU A 74 5.46 -5.86 15.80
CA GLU A 74 5.71 -6.89 16.82
C GLU A 74 5.06 -8.23 16.47
N ASN A 75 4.07 -8.23 15.57
CA ASN A 75 3.38 -9.44 15.14
C ASN A 75 3.50 -9.63 13.64
N GLU A 76 3.95 -10.82 13.23
CA GLU A 76 3.92 -11.20 11.83
C GLU A 76 2.48 -11.27 11.33
N PRO A 77 2.15 -10.57 10.23
CA PRO A 77 0.81 -10.64 9.66
C PRO A 77 0.48 -12.06 9.22
N GLY A 78 -0.78 -12.45 9.37
CA GLY A 78 -1.28 -13.75 8.95
C GLY A 78 -1.17 -14.00 7.44
N PRO A 79 -1.54 -15.22 6.98
CA PRO A 79 -1.55 -15.52 5.55
C PRO A 79 -2.56 -14.62 4.81
N PRO A 80 -2.32 -14.30 3.51
CA PRO A 80 -3.21 -13.44 2.76
C PRO A 80 -4.64 -14.01 2.66
N LEU A 81 -5.60 -13.23 3.12
CA LEU A 81 -7.04 -13.46 3.01
C LEU A 81 -7.55 -12.77 1.73
N ALA A 82 -8.33 -13.50 0.92
CA ALA A 82 -8.95 -12.93 -0.26
C ALA A 82 -10.37 -12.43 0.05
N LEU A 83 -10.69 -11.22 -0.38
CA LEU A 83 -12.03 -10.64 -0.32
C LEU A 83 -12.50 -10.38 -1.76
N ILE A 84 -13.61 -11.01 -2.15
CA ILE A 84 -14.17 -10.95 -3.51
C ILE A 84 -15.50 -10.19 -3.46
N ASP A 85 -15.68 -9.27 -4.40
CA ASP A 85 -16.78 -8.30 -4.40
C ASP A 85 -16.97 -7.62 -3.03
N PRO A 86 -15.91 -7.15 -2.34
CA PRO A 86 -16.07 -6.54 -1.03
C PRO A 86 -16.89 -5.24 -1.13
N GLN A 87 -17.78 -5.07 -0.16
CA GLN A 87 -18.62 -3.89 0.02
C GLN A 87 -18.57 -3.46 1.49
N VAL A 88 -18.11 -2.23 1.72
CA VAL A 88 -18.20 -1.58 3.03
C VAL A 88 -19.67 -1.23 3.28
N ILE A 89 -20.25 -1.83 4.31
CA ILE A 89 -21.64 -1.57 4.73
C ILE A 89 -21.71 -0.68 5.96
N GLU A 90 -20.59 -0.51 6.67
CA GLU A 90 -20.48 0.34 7.85
C GLU A 90 -19.03 0.80 8.01
N ALA A 91 -18.83 2.09 8.29
CA ALA A 91 -17.53 2.69 8.59
C ALA A 91 -17.70 3.67 9.76
N ARG A 92 -16.81 3.62 10.75
CA ARG A 92 -16.80 4.51 11.92
C ARG A 92 -15.37 4.77 12.39
N ASN A 93 -15.24 5.67 13.35
CA ASN A 93 -13.97 6.01 14.02
C ASN A 93 -12.91 6.44 13.00
N GLU A 94 -13.18 7.55 12.30
CA GLU A 94 -12.18 8.12 11.40
C GLU A 94 -11.05 8.75 12.22
N GLU A 95 -9.84 8.27 12.01
CA GLU A 95 -8.63 8.78 12.65
C GLU A 95 -7.54 8.97 11.59
N ARG A 96 -6.52 9.77 11.93
CA ARG A 96 -5.32 9.87 11.10
C ARG A 96 -4.46 8.66 11.34
N ASP A 97 -4.05 8.02 10.26
CA ASP A 97 -3.11 6.92 10.31
C ASP A 97 -2.19 6.98 9.09
N PHE A 98 -1.05 6.33 9.19
CA PHE A 98 -0.02 6.39 8.18
C PHE A 98 -0.27 5.34 7.09
N ASP A 99 -0.17 5.77 5.83
CA ASP A 99 -0.56 4.99 4.67
C ASP A 99 0.55 5.01 3.61
N GLY A 100 0.60 3.95 2.81
CA GLY A 100 1.55 3.78 1.72
C GLY A 100 0.98 2.80 0.71
N CYS A 101 1.51 2.82 -0.52
CA CYS A 101 0.94 2.03 -1.61
C CYS A 101 2.04 1.46 -2.50
N LEU A 102 1.93 0.17 -2.84
CA LEU A 102 2.86 -0.49 -3.77
C LEU A 102 2.86 0.13 -5.18
N SER A 103 1.77 0.81 -5.57
CA SER A 103 1.70 1.58 -6.82
C SER A 103 2.36 2.97 -6.73
N PHE A 104 2.77 3.39 -5.53
CA PHE A 104 3.50 4.63 -5.24
C PHE A 104 4.77 4.28 -4.44
N PRO A 105 5.71 3.52 -5.04
CA PRO A 105 6.83 2.95 -4.30
C PRO A 105 7.63 4.04 -3.57
N GLY A 106 7.85 3.84 -2.27
CA GLY A 106 8.61 4.74 -1.42
C GLY A 106 7.90 6.04 -0.99
N LEU A 107 6.62 6.22 -1.34
CA LEU A 107 5.81 7.35 -0.88
C LEU A 107 4.80 6.92 0.17
N TYR A 108 4.64 7.81 1.15
CA TYR A 108 3.77 7.62 2.28
C TYR A 108 3.14 8.94 2.71
N ALA A 109 2.03 8.89 3.44
CA ALA A 109 1.42 10.06 4.06
C ALA A 109 0.50 9.65 5.21
N GLU A 110 0.21 10.60 6.10
CA GLU A 110 -0.96 10.46 6.98
C GLU A 110 -2.24 10.62 6.14
N THR A 111 -3.17 9.68 6.28
CA THR A 111 -4.49 9.71 5.66
C THR A 111 -5.57 9.58 6.72
N VAL A 112 -6.76 10.10 6.44
CA VAL A 112 -7.93 9.91 7.33
C VAL A 112 -8.66 8.64 6.92
N ARG A 113 -8.69 7.65 7.83
CA ARG A 113 -9.20 6.30 7.58
C ARG A 113 -10.13 5.85 8.74
N PRO A 114 -11.17 5.06 8.47
CA PRO A 114 -11.99 4.44 9.52
C PRO A 114 -11.24 3.29 10.18
N HIS A 115 -11.14 3.31 11.50
CA HIS A 115 -10.60 2.23 12.33
C HIS A 115 -11.66 1.21 12.74
N TYR A 116 -12.86 1.32 12.21
CA TYR A 116 -13.89 0.29 12.26
C TYR A 116 -14.55 0.18 10.88
N LEU A 117 -14.50 -1.02 10.30
CA LEU A 117 -15.17 -1.37 9.05
C LEU A 117 -15.99 -2.64 9.21
N ARG A 118 -17.23 -2.64 8.73
CA ARG A 118 -17.99 -3.86 8.46
C ARG A 118 -18.10 -4.05 6.95
N VAL A 119 -17.63 -5.19 6.47
CA VAL A 119 -17.54 -5.51 5.05
C VAL A 119 -18.28 -6.80 4.76
N THR A 120 -19.02 -6.81 3.64
CA THR A 120 -19.65 -8.01 3.09
C THR A 120 -19.03 -8.36 1.74
N GLY A 121 -19.11 -9.63 1.34
CA GLY A 121 -18.58 -10.09 0.07
C GLY A 121 -18.58 -11.61 -0.03
N LEU A 122 -17.70 -12.16 -0.86
CA LEU A 122 -17.46 -13.59 -1.03
C LEU A 122 -16.03 -13.95 -0.62
N ASP A 123 -15.86 -15.12 -0.01
CA ASP A 123 -14.54 -15.71 0.25
C ASP A 123 -13.99 -16.45 -0.99
N GLU A 124 -12.75 -16.96 -0.92
CA GLU A 124 -12.11 -17.71 -2.01
C GLU A 124 -12.86 -19.00 -2.42
N ALA A 125 -13.68 -19.56 -1.53
CA ALA A 125 -14.54 -20.70 -1.83
C ALA A 125 -15.86 -20.27 -2.50
N GLY A 126 -16.21 -18.98 -2.45
CA GLY A 126 -17.45 -18.40 -2.95
C GLY A 126 -18.57 -18.36 -1.93
N ASN A 127 -18.28 -18.55 -0.64
CA ASN A 127 -19.27 -18.39 0.41
C ASN A 127 -19.41 -16.91 0.77
N PRO A 128 -20.63 -16.43 1.05
CA PRO A 128 -20.83 -15.08 1.54
C PRO A 128 -20.19 -14.89 2.92
N PHE A 129 -19.62 -13.72 3.15
CA PHE A 129 -19.16 -13.29 4.46
C PHE A 129 -19.75 -11.94 4.84
N ASP A 130 -19.80 -11.71 6.14
CA ASP A 130 -20.07 -10.44 6.80
C ASP A 130 -19.10 -10.36 7.97
N ARG A 131 -18.13 -9.44 7.90
CA ARG A 131 -16.98 -9.39 8.81
C ARG A 131 -16.71 -7.97 9.25
N VAL A 132 -16.31 -7.84 10.51
CA VAL A 132 -15.80 -6.60 11.08
C VAL A 132 -14.28 -6.65 11.06
N PHE A 133 -13.67 -5.53 10.66
CA PHE A 133 -12.24 -5.23 10.75
C PHE A 133 -12.09 -4.00 11.63
N GLU A 134 -11.11 -4.01 12.52
CA GLU A 134 -10.90 -2.94 13.52
C GLU A 134 -9.43 -2.52 13.53
N GLY A 135 -9.17 -1.30 14.00
CA GLY A 135 -7.84 -0.75 14.07
C GLY A 135 -7.17 -0.71 12.70
N PHE A 136 -5.90 -1.09 12.66
CA PHE A 136 -5.10 -1.07 11.43
C PHE A 136 -5.60 -2.05 10.35
N ASP A 137 -6.19 -3.19 10.73
CA ASP A 137 -6.80 -4.10 9.76
C ASP A 137 -7.94 -3.42 8.98
N ALA A 138 -8.69 -2.52 9.63
CA ALA A 138 -9.71 -1.71 8.96
C ALA A 138 -9.09 -0.74 7.95
N VAL A 139 -7.97 -0.10 8.29
CA VAL A 139 -7.22 0.80 7.41
C VAL A 139 -6.75 0.07 6.16
N VAL A 140 -6.12 -1.10 6.32
CA VAL A 140 -5.64 -1.95 5.21
C VAL A 140 -6.79 -2.37 4.30
N VAL A 141 -7.87 -2.92 4.86
CA VAL A 141 -9.02 -3.36 4.06
C VAL A 141 -9.66 -2.20 3.33
N HIS A 142 -9.75 -1.04 3.96
CA HIS A 142 -10.28 0.17 3.33
C HIS A 142 -9.42 0.64 2.16
N HIS A 143 -8.09 0.65 2.32
CA HIS A 143 -7.15 0.98 1.25
C HIS A 143 -7.35 0.10 0.03
N GLU A 144 -7.46 -1.22 0.24
CA GLU A 144 -7.64 -2.15 -0.88
C GLU A 144 -9.01 -2.01 -1.55
N VAL A 145 -10.06 -1.70 -0.78
CA VAL A 145 -11.40 -1.43 -1.35
C VAL A 145 -11.39 -0.16 -2.19
N ASP A 146 -10.68 0.89 -1.77
CA ASP A 146 -10.54 2.13 -2.55
C ASP A 146 -9.96 1.88 -3.94
N HIS A 147 -8.93 1.02 -4.04
CA HIS A 147 -8.37 0.64 -5.33
C HIS A 147 -9.41 0.04 -6.28
N LEU A 148 -10.42 -0.67 -5.77
CA LEU A 148 -11.50 -1.21 -6.60
C LEU A 148 -12.39 -0.11 -7.17
N ASP A 149 -12.48 1.03 -6.50
CA ASP A 149 -13.30 2.18 -6.88
C ASP A 149 -12.49 3.29 -7.59
N GLY A 150 -11.21 3.04 -7.85
CA GLY A 150 -10.30 3.99 -8.52
C GLY A 150 -9.84 5.14 -7.61
N VAL A 151 -10.02 4.99 -6.30
CA VAL A 151 -9.56 5.90 -5.27
C VAL A 151 -8.17 5.44 -4.82
N LEU A 152 -7.25 6.37 -4.65
CA LEU A 152 -5.86 6.13 -4.26
C LEU A 152 -5.60 6.84 -2.93
N PHE A 153 -4.62 6.39 -2.15
CA PHE A 153 -4.35 7.00 -0.84
C PHE A 153 -4.03 8.50 -0.93
N ILE A 154 -3.43 8.96 -2.03
CA ILE A 154 -3.19 10.38 -2.33
C ILE A 154 -4.46 11.22 -2.47
N ASP A 155 -5.64 10.61 -2.61
CA ASP A 155 -6.92 11.33 -2.58
C ASP A 155 -7.45 11.52 -1.16
N ARG A 156 -6.82 10.86 -0.18
CA ARG A 156 -7.19 10.87 1.24
C ARG A 156 -6.20 11.62 2.14
N VAL A 157 -5.18 12.22 1.54
CA VAL A 157 -4.31 13.18 2.22
C VAL A 157 -4.97 14.55 2.25
N GLU A 158 -4.74 15.33 3.29
CA GLU A 158 -5.25 16.70 3.38
C GLU A 158 -4.49 17.67 2.47
N SER A 159 -3.17 17.50 2.41
CA SER A 159 -2.30 18.21 1.49
C SER A 159 -1.32 17.25 0.84
N LEU A 160 -1.01 17.49 -0.44
CA LEU A 160 0.09 16.77 -1.11
C LEU A 160 1.45 17.12 -0.51
N GLU A 161 1.56 18.25 0.19
CA GLU A 161 2.76 18.64 0.93
C GLU A 161 3.06 17.69 2.11
N ASP A 162 2.05 16.92 2.55
CA ASP A 162 2.17 15.93 3.62
C ASP A 162 2.66 14.56 3.12
N LEU A 163 3.09 14.48 1.85
CA LEU A 163 3.76 13.29 1.33
C LEU A 163 5.18 13.20 1.87
N TYR A 164 5.51 12.07 2.46
CA TYR A 164 6.85 11.72 2.91
C TYR A 164 7.47 10.70 1.96
N ARG A 165 8.78 10.81 1.78
CA ARG A 165 9.59 9.74 1.20
C ARG A 165 10.40 9.08 2.30
N MET A 166 10.37 7.76 2.30
CA MET A 166 11.26 6.96 3.13
C MET A 166 12.55 6.69 2.36
N ARG A 167 13.70 7.00 2.94
CA ARG A 167 15.02 6.66 2.39
C ARG A 167 15.89 6.06 3.47
N GLU A 168 16.78 5.15 3.10
CA GLU A 168 17.89 4.76 3.95
C GLU A 168 19.07 5.73 3.73
N ASP A 169 19.62 6.25 4.82
CA ASP A 169 20.85 7.04 4.81
C ASP A 169 22.10 6.15 4.64
N GLU A 170 23.28 6.77 4.59
CA GLU A 170 24.56 6.07 4.41
C GLU A 170 24.89 5.08 5.55
N ASN A 171 24.17 5.15 6.68
CA ASN A 171 24.33 4.27 7.83
C ASN A 171 23.23 3.21 7.92
N GLY A 172 22.36 3.10 6.91
CA GLY A 172 21.21 2.19 6.90
C GLY A 172 20.08 2.62 7.83
N LYS A 173 20.07 3.88 8.29
CA LYS A 173 18.97 4.41 9.10
C LYS A 173 17.86 4.91 8.18
N VAL A 174 16.62 4.54 8.51
CA VAL A 174 15.44 5.08 7.84
C VAL A 174 15.28 6.56 8.20
N VAL A 175 15.30 7.42 7.19
CA VAL A 175 15.09 8.86 7.28
C VAL A 175 13.85 9.22 6.47
N TRP A 176 13.00 10.03 7.08
CA TRP A 176 11.82 10.61 6.45
C TRP A 176 12.18 12.00 5.94
N SER A 177 11.90 12.27 4.68
CA SER A 177 11.96 13.63 4.16
C SER A 177 10.63 14.01 3.52
N THR A 178 10.22 15.26 3.70
CA THR A 178 9.08 15.81 2.97
C THR A 178 9.37 15.68 1.48
N ALA A 179 8.47 15.00 0.78
CA ALA A 179 8.63 14.73 -0.64
C ALA A 179 8.40 15.99 -1.48
N VAL A 180 7.86 17.06 -0.87
CA VAL A 180 7.47 18.30 -1.53
C VAL A 180 8.17 19.49 -0.90
N THR A 181 9.13 20.05 -1.60
CA THR A 181 9.33 21.51 -1.56
C THR A 181 9.21 22.01 -3.01
N HIS A 182 8.01 22.49 -3.38
CA HIS A 182 7.73 23.18 -4.65
C HIS A 182 7.77 22.34 -5.95
N GLN A 183 7.39 21.06 -5.91
CA GLN A 183 7.34 20.20 -7.10
C GLN A 183 5.96 19.56 -7.33
N SER A 184 5.62 19.28 -8.59
CA SER A 184 4.42 18.52 -8.95
C SER A 184 4.53 17.06 -8.51
N LEU A 185 3.39 16.40 -8.21
CA LEU A 185 3.31 14.97 -7.81
C LEU A 185 4.06 14.05 -8.80
N VAL A 186 4.07 14.41 -10.09
CA VAL A 186 4.81 13.72 -11.16
C VAL A 186 6.32 13.79 -10.96
N GLN A 187 6.85 14.96 -10.57
CA GLN A 187 8.28 15.14 -10.29
C GLN A 187 8.70 14.37 -9.04
N VAL A 188 7.89 14.45 -7.98
CA VAL A 188 8.12 13.71 -6.74
C VAL A 188 8.25 12.21 -7.01
N LEU A 189 7.31 11.65 -7.77
CA LEU A 189 7.32 10.23 -8.11
C LEU A 189 8.48 9.85 -9.04
N ALA A 190 8.84 10.71 -10.00
CA ALA A 190 9.95 10.46 -10.91
C ALA A 190 11.29 10.43 -10.16
N GLU A 191 11.47 11.32 -9.20
CA GLU A 191 12.62 11.34 -8.31
C GLU A 191 12.65 10.15 -7.35
N THR A 192 11.50 9.61 -6.91
CA THR A 192 11.46 8.42 -6.04
C THR A 192 11.92 7.21 -6.81
N ARG A 193 11.46 7.07 -8.06
CA ARG A 193 11.88 6.01 -8.96
C ARG A 193 13.37 6.08 -9.30
N LEU A 194 13.92 7.28 -9.51
CA LEU A 194 15.36 7.46 -9.72
C LEU A 194 16.16 7.05 -8.48
N ALA A 195 15.75 7.49 -7.28
CA ALA A 195 16.44 7.13 -6.04
C ALA A 195 16.42 5.61 -5.76
N ALA A 196 15.36 4.90 -6.14
CA ALA A 196 15.25 3.45 -6.04
C ALA A 196 16.13 2.68 -7.03
N ASN A 197 16.54 3.31 -8.14
CA ASN A 197 17.30 2.67 -9.24
C ASN A 197 18.77 3.14 -9.34
N VAL A 198 19.26 3.97 -8.42
CA VAL A 198 20.63 4.48 -8.41
C VAL A 198 21.46 3.69 -7.40
N GLU A 199 22.53 3.06 -7.89
CA GLU A 199 23.57 2.41 -7.07
C GLU A 199 24.05 3.37 -5.96
N PRO A 200 24.31 2.89 -4.74
CA PRO A 200 24.55 3.72 -3.55
C PRO A 200 25.59 4.83 -3.74
N GLU A 201 26.56 4.61 -4.62
CA GLU A 201 27.74 5.43 -4.84
C GLU A 201 27.57 6.63 -5.80
N MET A 202 26.43 6.79 -6.48
CA MET A 202 26.14 7.94 -7.38
C MET A 202 25.22 9.02 -6.79
N ARG A 203 24.83 8.93 -5.51
CA ARG A 203 23.84 9.83 -4.87
C ARG A 203 24.34 11.27 -4.58
N ARG A 204 25.58 11.62 -4.91
CA ARG A 204 26.24 12.87 -4.47
C ARG A 204 25.87 14.15 -5.21
N ASP A 205 25.21 14.07 -6.37
CA ASP A 205 25.02 15.24 -7.25
C ASP A 205 23.60 15.87 -7.21
N ILE A 206 22.70 15.37 -6.36
CA ILE A 206 21.29 15.82 -6.33
C ILE A 206 21.00 16.78 -5.15
N ASP A 207 21.91 16.88 -4.18
CA ASP A 207 21.65 17.57 -2.92
C ASP A 207 22.10 19.04 -2.96
N GLY A 208 21.19 19.91 -3.42
CA GLY A 208 21.36 21.35 -3.47
C GLY A 208 20.11 22.07 -2.96
N GLY A 209 19.68 21.76 -1.73
CA GLY A 209 18.59 22.48 -1.07
C GLY A 209 18.49 22.14 0.41
N ASP A 210 18.85 23.11 1.27
CA ASP A 210 18.75 23.01 2.72
C ASP A 210 17.35 22.56 3.17
N ALA A 211 17.26 21.41 3.83
CA ALA A 211 16.06 20.95 4.53
C ALA A 211 15.90 21.71 5.87
N PRO A 212 14.70 22.21 6.22
CA PRO A 212 14.49 22.81 7.53
C PRO A 212 14.49 21.72 8.61
N ALA A 213 15.34 21.94 9.63
CA ALA A 213 15.45 21.10 10.80
C ALA A 213 14.10 20.99 11.55
N GLY A 214 13.60 19.76 11.66
CA GLY A 214 12.39 19.43 12.39
C GLY A 214 12.35 17.94 12.64
N ASP A 215 13.29 17.44 13.45
CA ASP A 215 13.30 16.06 13.93
C ASP A 215 12.02 15.78 14.73
N ARG A 216 11.02 15.18 14.07
CA ARG A 216 9.95 14.45 14.75
C ARG A 216 10.30 12.98 14.67
N GLU A 217 10.62 12.37 15.82
CA GLU A 217 10.61 10.92 15.96
C GLU A 217 9.16 10.45 15.76
N LEU A 218 8.83 10.10 14.51
CA LEU A 218 7.57 9.48 14.15
C LEU A 218 7.76 7.97 14.23
N SER A 219 7.14 7.32 15.21
CA SER A 219 6.97 5.86 15.20
C SER A 219 5.89 5.52 14.17
N CYS A 220 6.28 5.38 12.90
CA CYS A 220 5.34 5.15 11.79
C CYS A 220 5.12 3.66 11.54
N VAL A 221 3.84 3.31 11.50
CA VAL A 221 3.28 2.04 11.05
C VAL A 221 2.85 2.20 9.61
N SER A 222 3.23 1.33 8.66
CA SER A 222 2.81 1.50 7.26
C SER A 222 2.12 0.28 6.66
N VAL A 223 1.23 0.52 5.68
CA VAL A 223 0.59 -0.51 4.82
C VAL A 223 1.60 -1.22 3.90
N VAL A 224 2.84 -0.73 3.93
CA VAL A 224 4.04 -1.31 3.36
C VAL A 224 4.89 -1.71 4.57
N ALA A 225 5.36 -2.94 4.69
CA ALA A 225 6.14 -3.34 5.87
C ALA A 225 7.39 -2.46 5.98
N SER A 226 7.70 -1.96 7.18
CA SER A 226 8.98 -1.30 7.41
C SER A 226 10.11 -2.32 7.22
N PRO A 227 11.21 -1.99 6.52
CA PRO A 227 12.37 -2.88 6.41
C PRO A 227 13.08 -2.90 7.76
N ALA A 228 12.63 -3.77 8.66
CA ALA A 228 13.36 -4.17 9.83
C ALA A 228 13.17 -5.68 9.98
N HIS A 229 14.28 -6.39 10.22
CA HIS A 229 14.45 -7.84 10.36
C HIS A 229 14.95 -8.57 9.09
N MET A 230 16.18 -8.23 8.66
CA MET A 230 17.11 -9.28 8.23
C MET A 230 18.05 -9.58 9.39
N GLU A 231 17.79 -10.71 10.06
CA GLU A 231 18.69 -11.28 11.06
C GLU A 231 20.08 -11.53 10.45
N THR A 232 21.12 -11.07 11.14
CA THR A 232 22.51 -11.42 10.87
C THR A 232 22.74 -12.92 11.07
N PRO A 233 23.39 -13.65 10.14
CA PRO A 233 23.78 -15.03 10.38
C PRO A 233 24.97 -15.07 11.37
N ALA A 234 24.97 -16.10 12.21
CA ALA A 234 26.08 -16.46 13.11
C ALA A 234 27.31 -16.97 12.34
#